data_AF-A0A418RGD8-F1
#
_entry.id   AF-A0A418RGD8-F1
#
_cell.length_a   1.000
_cell.length_b   1.000
_cell.length_c   1.000
_cell.angle_alpha   90.00
_cell.angle_beta   90.00
_cell.angle_gamma   90.00
#
_symmetry.space_group_name_H-M   'P 1'
#
loop_
_entity.id
_entity.type
_entity.pdbx_description
1 polymer ?
#
loop_
_entity_poly.entity_id
_entity_poly.type
_entity_poly.pdbx_seq_one_letter_code
_entity_poly.pdbx_strand_id
1 'polypeptide(L)'
;MAEKQTKKKVLKIKSIEETLWESANKLRGSVEPAEYKHVVLGLIFLKFASDKFEEHRQILIAKGQEKYIEMPDFYGMANVFYLDDISRWSYIIQNAKQNDIALKIDT
;
A
#
# COMPACT_ATOMS: atom_id res chain seq x y z
N MET A 1 -0.16 58.59 -2.15
CA MET A 1 0.05 57.41 -1.28
C MET A 1 -0.70 56.26 -1.93
N ALA A 2 -0.01 55.25 -2.46
CA ALA A 2 -0.64 54.11 -3.14
C ALA A 2 -0.41 52.87 -2.28
N GLU A 3 -1.46 52.38 -1.64
CA GLU A 3 -1.43 51.16 -0.82
C GLU A 3 -1.30 49.94 -1.72
N LYS A 4 -0.14 49.27 -1.66
CA LYS A 4 0.07 47.94 -2.26
C LYS A 4 -0.75 46.91 -1.47
N GLN A 5 -1.78 46.35 -2.10
CA GLN A 5 -2.47 45.17 -1.58
C GLN A 5 -1.58 43.93 -1.75
N THR A 6 -1.01 43.44 -0.64
CA THR A 6 -0.32 42.15 -0.58
C THR A 6 -1.34 41.02 -0.48
N LYS A 7 -1.61 40.33 -1.61
CA LYS A 7 -2.38 39.09 -1.63
C LYS A 7 -1.65 38.01 -0.80
N LYS A 8 -2.12 37.75 0.43
CA LYS A 8 -1.70 36.59 1.24
C LYS A 8 -2.09 35.31 0.51
N LYS A 9 -1.09 34.56 0.04
CA LYS A 9 -1.24 33.23 -0.56
C LYS A 9 -1.56 32.25 0.56
N VAL A 10 -2.84 31.90 0.73
CA VAL A 10 -3.26 30.86 1.68
C VAL A 10 -2.68 29.53 1.19
N LEU A 11 -1.71 28.99 1.90
CA LEU A 11 -1.17 27.66 1.66
C LEU A 11 -2.25 26.65 2.04
N LYS A 12 -2.98 26.16 1.03
CA LYS A 12 -3.92 25.05 1.18
C LYS A 12 -3.10 23.80 1.51
N ILE A 13 -3.17 23.35 2.76
CA ILE A 13 -2.66 22.04 3.17
C ILE A 13 -3.57 21.02 2.49
N LYS A 14 -3.05 20.32 1.47
CA LYS A 14 -3.82 19.28 0.77
C LYS A 14 -4.23 18.21 1.76
N SER A 15 -5.46 17.72 1.69
CA SER A 15 -5.85 16.57 2.50
C SER A 15 -5.05 15.34 2.06
N ILE A 16 -4.91 14.37 2.96
CA ILE A 16 -4.28 13.07 2.65
C ILE A 16 -5.01 12.43 1.47
N GLU A 17 -6.34 12.55 1.42
CA GLU A 17 -7.19 12.03 0.34
C GLU A 17 -6.86 12.70 -1.00
N GLU A 18 -6.71 14.04 -1.03
CA GLU A 18 -6.31 14.77 -2.24
C GLU A 18 -4.92 14.33 -2.74
N THR A 19 -3.99 14.09 -1.81
CA THR A 19 -2.62 13.66 -2.15
C THR A 19 -2.59 12.23 -2.68
N LEU A 20 -3.37 11.34 -2.07
CA LEU A 20 -3.59 9.98 -2.57
C LEU A 20 -4.24 10.01 -3.95
N TRP A 21 -5.26 10.85 -4.15
CA TRP A 21 -5.97 11.02 -5.42
C TRP A 21 -5.09 11.60 -6.54
N GLU A 22 -4.18 12.52 -6.24
CA GLU A 22 -3.25 13.03 -7.25
C GLU A 22 -2.15 12.01 -7.61
N SER A 23 -1.63 11.29 -6.60
CA SER A 23 -0.61 10.25 -6.81
C SER A 23 -1.19 9.10 -7.64
N ALA A 24 -2.43 8.72 -7.30
CA ALA A 24 -3.30 7.85 -8.06
C ALA A 24 -3.43 8.26 -9.54
N ASN A 25 -3.85 9.51 -9.79
CA ASN A 25 -4.03 10.01 -11.15
C ASN A 25 -2.72 10.03 -11.95
N LYS A 26 -1.57 10.26 -11.30
CA LYS A 26 -0.25 10.20 -11.96
C LYS A 26 0.18 8.79 -12.33
N LEU A 27 -0.17 7.80 -11.51
CA LEU A 27 0.13 6.39 -11.76
C LEU A 27 -0.85 5.74 -12.77
N ARG A 28 -2.06 6.29 -12.89
CA ARG A 28 -3.17 5.76 -13.69
C ARG A 28 -2.94 5.73 -15.20
N GLY A 29 -2.12 6.62 -15.76
CA GLY A 29 -1.97 6.73 -17.21
C GLY A 29 -3.33 6.87 -17.93
N SER A 30 -3.62 6.00 -18.90
CA SER A 30 -4.85 6.00 -19.72
C SER A 30 -6.00 5.13 -19.20
N VAL A 31 -5.86 4.50 -18.03
CA VAL A 31 -6.87 3.54 -17.50
C VAL A 31 -8.18 4.26 -17.15
N GLU A 32 -9.35 3.66 -17.34
CA GLU A 32 -10.63 4.29 -16.99
C GLU A 32 -10.86 4.35 -15.46
N PRO A 33 -11.62 5.34 -14.95
CA PRO A 33 -11.88 5.45 -13.51
C PRO A 33 -12.61 4.23 -12.91
N ALA A 34 -13.40 3.53 -13.74
CA ALA A 34 -14.18 2.37 -13.34
C ALA A 34 -13.30 1.13 -13.03
N GLU A 35 -12.17 0.97 -13.70
CA GLU A 35 -11.20 -0.11 -13.47
C GLU A 35 -10.28 0.20 -12.29
N TYR A 36 -10.00 1.48 -12.05
CA TYR A 36 -9.10 1.96 -11.00
C TYR A 36 -9.55 1.59 -9.58
N LYS A 37 -10.85 1.55 -9.31
CA LYS A 37 -11.36 1.20 -7.97
C LYS A 37 -10.90 -0.19 -7.52
N HIS A 38 -10.78 -1.14 -8.44
CA HIS A 38 -10.38 -2.50 -8.13
C HIS A 38 -8.89 -2.58 -7.81
N VAL A 39 -8.06 -1.85 -8.55
CA VAL A 39 -6.61 -1.80 -8.34
C VAL A 39 -6.28 -1.13 -6.99
N VAL A 40 -6.90 0.00 -6.67
CA VAL A 40 -6.64 0.69 -5.39
C VAL A 40 -7.13 -0.12 -4.21
N LEU A 41 -8.36 -0.64 -4.28
CA LEU A 41 -8.91 -1.42 -3.20
C LEU A 41 -8.08 -2.69 -2.98
N GLY A 42 -7.61 -3.31 -4.07
CA GLY A 42 -6.67 -4.43 -4.05
C GLY A 42 -5.35 -4.07 -3.37
N LEU A 43 -4.74 -2.94 -3.71
CA LEU A 43 -3.49 -2.50 -3.07
C LEU A 43 -3.64 -2.14 -1.60
N ILE A 44 -4.76 -1.50 -1.21
CA ILE A 44 -5.07 -1.21 0.20
C ILE A 44 -5.26 -2.52 0.96
N PHE A 45 -6.01 -3.46 0.39
CA PHE A 45 -6.18 -4.79 0.97
C PHE A 45 -4.84 -5.53 1.10
N LEU A 46 -4.00 -5.50 0.07
CA LEU A 46 -2.68 -6.12 0.08
C LEU A 46 -1.79 -5.52 1.18
N LYS A 47 -1.78 -4.20 1.33
CA LYS A 47 -1.07 -3.52 2.42
C LYS A 47 -1.57 -3.99 3.78
N PHE A 48 -2.89 -4.02 3.96
CA PHE A 48 -3.51 -4.47 5.21
C PHE A 48 -3.16 -5.92 5.54
N ALA A 49 -3.30 -6.83 4.57
CA ALA A 49 -2.95 -8.23 4.73
C ALA A 49 -1.46 -8.41 5.05
N SER A 50 -0.59 -7.65 4.38
CA SER A 50 0.86 -7.69 4.62
C SER A 50 1.24 -7.17 5.99
N ASP A 51 0.57 -6.15 6.51
CA ASP A 51 0.81 -5.66 7.87
C ASP A 51 0.40 -6.69 8.91
N LYS A 52 -0.76 -7.33 8.72
CA LYS A 52 -1.23 -8.39 9.61
C LYS A 52 -0.35 -9.63 9.58
N PHE A 53 0.13 -10.01 8.39
CA PHE A 53 1.11 -11.07 8.24
C PHE A 53 2.39 -10.77 9.02
N GLU A 54 2.97 -9.57 8.86
CA GLU A 54 4.21 -9.21 9.53
C GLU A 54 4.02 -9.10 11.05
N GLU A 55 2.92 -8.49 11.51
CA GLU A 55 2.55 -8.43 12.93
C GLU A 55 2.51 -9.83 13.56
N HIS A 56 1.83 -10.78 12.91
CA HIS A 56 1.73 -12.15 13.41
C HIS A 56 3.07 -12.89 13.35
N ARG A 57 3.86 -12.67 12.30
CA ARG A 57 5.21 -13.21 12.17
C ARG A 57 6.10 -12.76 13.34
N GLN A 58 6.05 -11.49 13.70
CA GLN A 58 6.79 -10.96 14.85
C GLN A 58 6.31 -11.56 16.18
N ILE A 59 5.01 -11.82 16.34
CA ILE A 59 4.47 -12.52 17.51
C ILE A 59 5.03 -13.95 17.62
N LEU A 60 5.11 -14.68 16.51
CA LEU A 60 5.68 -16.03 16.49
C LEU A 60 7.18 -16.01 16.86
N ILE A 61 7.95 -15.05 16.32
CA ILE A 61 9.36 -14.88 16.68
C ILE A 61 9.50 -14.58 18.17
N ALA A 62 8.72 -13.65 18.71
CA ALA A 62 8.76 -13.28 20.12
C ALA A 62 8.42 -14.44 21.07
N LYS A 63 7.61 -15.40 20.61
CA LYS A 63 7.25 -16.62 21.36
C LYS A 63 8.29 -17.75 21.21
N GLY A 64 9.38 -17.54 20.48
CA GLY A 64 10.35 -18.60 20.16
C GLY A 64 9.78 -19.67 19.23
N GLN A 65 8.76 -19.31 18.45
CA GLN A 65 8.00 -20.20 17.57
C GLN A 65 8.46 -20.09 16.11
N GLU A 66 9.75 -19.82 15.88
CA GLU A 66 10.30 -19.52 14.56
C GLU A 66 10.08 -20.63 13.53
N LYS A 67 10.04 -21.88 13.99
CA LYS A 67 9.76 -23.06 13.15
C LYS A 67 8.35 -23.06 12.51
N TYR A 68 7.43 -22.22 12.98
CA TYR A 68 6.07 -22.13 12.46
C TYR A 68 5.85 -20.91 11.55
N ILE A 69 6.87 -20.06 11.36
CA ILE A 69 6.76 -18.84 10.54
C ILE A 69 6.47 -19.14 9.07
N GLU A 70 6.97 -20.25 8.55
CA GLU A 70 6.77 -20.66 7.16
C GLU A 70 5.60 -21.66 7.02
N MET A 71 4.72 -21.77 8.03
CA MET A 71 3.58 -22.68 8.04
C MET A 71 2.25 -21.93 7.90
N PRO A 72 1.58 -21.98 6.73
CA PRO A 72 0.35 -21.24 6.48
C PRO A 72 -0.77 -21.49 7.49
N ASP A 73 -0.90 -22.74 7.98
CA ASP A 73 -1.95 -23.13 8.93
C ASP A 73 -1.92 -22.30 10.23
N PHE A 74 -0.74 -21.93 10.71
CA PHE A 74 -0.56 -21.14 11.94
C PHE A 74 -1.00 -19.68 11.79
N TYR A 75 -1.06 -19.19 10.55
CA TYR A 75 -1.60 -17.86 10.23
C TYR A 75 -3.13 -17.96 10.12
N GLY A 76 -3.64 -19.01 9.47
CA GLY A 76 -5.07 -19.28 9.35
C GLY A 76 -5.77 -19.38 10.71
N MET A 77 -5.14 -20.01 11.71
CA MET A 77 -5.67 -20.09 13.08
C MET A 77 -5.87 -18.72 13.74
N ALA A 78 -5.09 -17.71 13.33
CA ALA A 78 -5.18 -16.34 13.83
C ALA A 78 -6.04 -15.43 12.94
N ASN A 79 -6.74 -16.00 11.94
CA ASN A 79 -7.43 -15.24 10.88
C ASN A 79 -6.51 -14.27 10.13
N VAL A 80 -5.24 -14.67 9.95
CA VAL A 80 -4.24 -13.92 9.19
C VAL A 80 -3.95 -14.67 7.89
N PHE A 81 -3.93 -13.95 6.77
CA PHE A 81 -3.50 -14.53 5.51
C PHE A 81 -2.00 -14.81 5.55
N TYR A 82 -1.61 -16.02 5.17
CA TYR A 82 -0.21 -16.31 4.86
C TYR A 82 0.14 -15.66 3.52
N LEU A 83 1.28 -14.96 3.46
CA LEU A 83 1.74 -14.31 2.25
C LEU A 83 3.11 -14.86 1.82
N ASP A 84 3.16 -15.33 0.59
CA ASP A 84 4.40 -15.63 -0.10
C ASP A 84 5.23 -14.37 -0.30
N ASP A 85 6.54 -14.53 -0.47
CA ASP A 85 7.49 -13.42 -0.57
C ASP A 85 7.09 -12.37 -1.62
N ILE A 86 6.59 -12.81 -2.77
CA ILE A 86 6.17 -11.94 -3.89
C ILE A 86 4.89 -11.14 -3.58
N SER A 87 4.06 -11.62 -2.65
CA SER A 87 2.80 -11.00 -2.28
C SER A 87 2.94 -10.06 -1.08
N ARG A 88 4.14 -9.95 -0.48
CA ARG A 88 4.39 -9.06 0.65
C ARG A 88 4.55 -7.61 0.17
N TRP A 89 4.10 -6.67 0.98
CA TRP A 89 4.20 -5.24 0.67
C TRP A 89 5.66 -4.78 0.46
N SER A 90 6.61 -5.41 1.15
CA SER A 90 8.03 -5.17 0.97
C SER A 90 8.49 -5.44 -0.46
N TYR A 91 8.03 -6.52 -1.08
CA TYR A 91 8.34 -6.85 -2.47
C TYR A 91 7.77 -5.80 -3.43
N ILE A 92 6.51 -5.39 -3.24
CA ILE A 92 5.87 -4.37 -4.06
C ILE A 92 6.63 -3.04 -3.98
N ILE A 93 7.01 -2.59 -2.77
CA ILE A 93 7.75 -1.34 -2.59
C ILE A 93 9.15 -1.40 -3.21
N GLN A 94 9.86 -2.53 -3.08
CA GLN A 94 11.17 -2.73 -3.71
C GLN A 94 11.08 -2.62 -5.24
N ASN A 95 9.99 -3.09 -5.82
CA ASN A 95 9.76 -3.08 -7.26
C ASN A 95 8.98 -1.84 -7.77
N ALA A 96 8.53 -0.95 -6.89
CA ALA A 96 7.61 0.14 -7.22
C ALA A 96 8.14 1.16 -8.24
N LYS A 97 9.47 1.24 -8.41
CA LYS A 97 10.11 2.13 -9.40
C LYS A 97 10.31 1.48 -10.77
N GLN A 98 10.01 0.19 -10.90
CA GLN A 98 10.20 -0.52 -12.15
C GLN A 98 9.01 -0.29 -13.09
N ASN A 99 9.29 -0.23 -14.39
CA ASN A 99 8.28 0.05 -15.41
C ASN A 99 7.25 -1.09 -15.56
N ASP A 100 7.55 -2.28 -15.03
CA ASP A 100 6.72 -3.48 -15.06
C ASP A 100 5.92 -3.71 -13.76
N ILE A 101 5.87 -2.74 -12.85
CA ILE A 101 5.16 -2.88 -11.57
C ILE A 101 3.68 -3.25 -11.74
N ALA A 102 3.03 -2.74 -12.79
CA ALA A 102 1.64 -3.08 -13.09
C ALA A 102 1.46 -4.59 -13.37
N LEU A 103 2.40 -5.20 -14.10
CA LEU A 103 2.37 -6.64 -14.38
C LEU A 103 2.63 -7.46 -13.11
N LYS A 104 3.51 -6.99 -12.23
CA LYS A 104 3.83 -7.64 -10.96
C LYS A 104 2.70 -7.57 -9.93
N ILE A 105 1.79 -6.60 -10.05
CA ILE A 105 0.60 -6.49 -9.20
C ILE A 105 -0.53 -7.38 -9.74
N ASP A 106 -0.57 -7.59 -11.06
CA ASP A 106 -1.64 -8.33 -11.75
C ASP A 106 -1.40 -9.85 -11.83
N THR A 107 -0.14 -10.29 -11.66
CA THR A 107 0.28 -11.72 -11.72
C THR A 107 0.58 -12.26 -10.33
#